data_AF-A0A7X2NQE8-F1
#
_entry.id   AF-A0A7X2NQE8-F1
#
_cell.length_a   1.000
_cell.length_b   1.000
_cell.length_c   1.000
_cell.angle_alpha   90.00
_cell.angle_beta   90.00
_cell.angle_gamma   90.00
#
_symmetry.space_group_name_H-M   'P 1'
#
loop_
_entity.id
_entity.type
_entity.pdbx_description
1 polymer ?
#
loop_
_entity_poly.entity_id
_entity_poly.type
_entity_poly.pdbx_seq_one_letter_code
_entity_poly.pdbx_strand_id
1 'polypeptide(L)'
;MMETSCSTDSPPKKTAVLSFISFPPRNLLPHYTQFPASKRQKAAIAERHSQGVCYHTHEGGSGMKKALVLAGGGTRGSYQNGAVRALRRIGQDDWNLVTGTSIGALNAALIVQKDYKAMDTMWHNLKQEQIINGSFSVDMDLQDMINDRAQIMNFAKDFLKDKGADISPLIAYIRKLYQPEKFFASHIDFGCVVCRHRTKEPVYVNKEMMKEDGVDWLISTASAYPAFPVHKFKGKEYIDGGYFDNLPIDEALQMGADEVIALDLNSEPQHPCYMDRSHITYIFPKVETGSFLSFDPKVIGQLEALGYYDTMKAFHVFDGVKYTFELTKLPDWFARFQRDLLILEAKIKLAGNLNERFRSSQVVTDRLLAQQHARVLTDKAMFYGFLDNLMDFAEADPTRVYTYKEGRDLILAKFADAAKEDYPSAPSLAPDKLLAYMKSLNMAGVTAKMVHTILYPDQEFLSENMKLTVYPFEYALALFVKYLMLELKQE
;
A
#
# COMPACT_ATOMS: atom_id res chain seq x y z
N MET A 1 -20.24 78.08 6.15
CA MET A 1 -19.50 77.98 4.87
C MET A 1 -18.96 76.56 4.79
N MET A 2 -19.38 75.64 3.95
CA MET A 2 -20.27 75.63 2.78
C MET A 2 -21.22 74.44 2.97
N GLU A 3 -22.51 74.71 2.85
CA GLU A 3 -23.55 73.73 2.61
C GLU A 3 -23.56 73.39 1.11
N THR A 4 -23.79 72.13 0.77
CA THR A 4 -24.61 71.77 -0.39
C THR A 4 -25.47 70.57 -0.03
N SER A 5 -26.69 70.89 0.41
CA SER A 5 -27.97 70.21 0.17
C SER A 5 -28.12 69.74 -1.29
N CYS A 6 -29.03 68.88 -1.75
CA CYS A 6 -30.29 68.27 -1.28
C CYS A 6 -30.63 67.20 -2.36
N SER A 7 -31.18 66.02 -2.03
CA SER A 7 -32.61 65.65 -2.18
C SER A 7 -33.12 65.63 -3.64
N THR A 8 -33.93 64.71 -4.17
CA THR A 8 -35.00 63.81 -3.68
C THR A 8 -35.15 62.69 -4.74
N ASP A 9 -35.84 61.55 -4.62
CA ASP A 9 -37.25 61.26 -4.24
C ASP A 9 -37.41 59.72 -4.35
N SER A 10 -37.76 58.92 -3.32
CA SER A 10 -39.04 58.70 -2.61
C SER A 10 -39.64 57.27 -2.90
N PRO A 11 -40.47 56.68 -1.99
CA PRO A 11 -40.35 55.27 -1.50
C PRO A 11 -41.65 54.44 -1.75
N PRO A 12 -42.21 53.55 -0.86
CA PRO A 12 -41.70 52.53 0.07
C PRO A 12 -42.36 51.13 -0.14
N LYS A 13 -41.94 50.11 0.67
CA LYS A 13 -42.71 48.97 1.28
C LYS A 13 -41.89 47.66 1.19
N LYS A 14 -41.84 46.74 2.15
CA LYS A 14 -42.23 46.60 3.58
C LYS A 14 -41.69 45.22 3.99
N THR A 15 -41.06 45.08 5.18
CA THR A 15 -40.98 43.86 6.07
C THR A 15 -40.41 42.54 5.49
N ALA A 16 -39.56 41.72 6.14
CA ALA A 16 -39.24 41.49 7.55
C ALA A 16 -37.82 40.83 7.67
N VAL A 17 -36.97 41.23 8.62
CA VAL A 17 -36.64 40.52 9.90
C VAL A 17 -35.99 39.12 9.64
N LEU A 18 -34.68 38.89 9.87
CA LEU A 18 -34.05 38.67 11.19
C LEU A 18 -32.51 38.85 11.16
N SER A 19 -32.04 39.65 12.13
CA SER A 19 -30.83 39.55 12.98
C SER A 19 -29.53 38.85 12.52
N PHE A 20 -28.47 39.68 12.46
CA PHE A 20 -27.14 39.56 13.10
C PHE A 20 -26.51 38.17 13.27
N ILE A 21 -25.29 37.96 12.73
CA ILE A 21 -24.04 37.79 13.50
C ILE A 21 -22.83 38.24 12.65
N SER A 22 -21.95 38.99 13.31
CA SER A 22 -20.66 39.58 12.91
C SER A 22 -19.55 38.60 12.49
N PHE A 23 -18.68 39.00 11.55
CA PHE A 23 -17.31 38.47 11.39
C PHE A 23 -16.40 38.99 12.52
N PRO A 24 -15.46 38.21 13.11
CA PRO A 24 -14.12 37.94 12.53
C PRO A 24 -13.48 36.59 13.04
N PRO A 25 -12.15 36.37 13.11
CA PRO A 25 -11.05 36.38 12.12
C PRO A 25 -10.34 34.99 11.96
N ARG A 26 -9.29 34.96 11.11
CA ARG A 26 -8.28 33.91 10.86
C ARG A 26 -8.09 32.83 11.95
N ASN A 27 -8.19 31.56 11.54
CA ASN A 27 -7.37 30.43 11.99
C ASN A 27 -7.43 29.30 10.94
N LEU A 28 -6.40 29.18 10.11
CA LEU A 28 -6.17 28.02 9.24
C LEU A 28 -4.99 27.24 9.83
N LEU A 29 -5.31 26.40 10.79
CA LEU A 29 -4.55 25.20 11.14
C LEU A 29 -5.59 24.07 11.14
N PRO A 30 -5.38 22.94 10.45
CA PRO A 30 -6.26 21.80 10.65
C PRO A 30 -6.05 21.30 12.08
N HIS A 31 -7.06 21.49 12.92
CA HIS A 31 -7.18 20.79 14.19
C HIS A 31 -7.05 19.29 13.90
N TYR A 32 -6.07 18.64 14.51
CA TYR A 32 -6.05 17.19 14.63
C TYR A 32 -7.36 16.77 15.31
N THR A 33 -8.32 16.32 14.53
CA THR A 33 -9.47 15.59 15.05
C THR A 33 -8.92 14.31 15.64
N GLN A 34 -8.94 14.19 16.97
CA GLN A 34 -8.95 12.89 17.63
C GLN A 34 -10.06 12.08 16.95
N PHE A 35 -9.71 11.03 16.22
CA PHE A 35 -10.69 10.13 15.64
C PHE A 35 -11.50 9.53 16.80
N PRO A 36 -12.81 9.80 16.93
CA PRO A 36 -13.61 9.15 17.94
C PRO A 36 -13.73 7.68 17.53
N ALA A 37 -13.17 6.77 18.33
CA ALA A 37 -13.36 5.34 18.18
C ALA A 37 -14.85 5.04 17.93
N SER A 38 -15.14 4.27 16.87
CA SER A 38 -16.49 3.89 16.50
C SER A 38 -17.20 3.21 17.67
N LYS A 39 -18.54 3.22 17.68
CA LYS A 39 -19.34 2.56 18.73
C LYS A 39 -18.97 1.07 18.88
N ARG A 40 -18.49 0.42 17.81
CA ARG A 40 -17.95 -0.94 17.79
C ARG A 40 -16.56 -1.05 18.44
N GLN A 41 -15.65 -0.11 18.17
CA GLN A 41 -14.34 -0.06 18.82
C GLN A 41 -14.46 0.17 20.34
N LYS A 42 -15.39 1.03 20.77
CA LYS A 42 -15.67 1.25 22.21
C LYS A 42 -16.25 0.01 22.89
N ALA A 43 -17.08 -0.77 22.21
CA ALA A 43 -17.61 -2.04 22.72
C ALA A 43 -16.53 -3.12 22.81
N ALA A 44 -15.62 -3.19 21.83
CA ALA A 44 -14.47 -4.10 21.84
C ALA A 44 -13.50 -3.79 23.01
N ILE A 45 -13.26 -2.51 23.30
CA ILE A 45 -12.48 -2.09 24.47
C ILE A 45 -13.17 -2.57 25.77
N ALA A 46 -14.49 -2.47 25.87
CA ALA A 46 -15.24 -2.92 27.05
C ALA A 46 -15.27 -4.46 27.20
N GLU A 47 -15.35 -5.24 26.12
CA GLU A 47 -15.26 -6.71 26.16
C GLU A 47 -13.85 -7.19 26.54
N ARG A 48 -12.79 -6.47 26.17
CA ARG A 48 -11.41 -6.77 26.61
C ARG A 48 -11.21 -6.61 28.12
N HIS A 49 -11.84 -5.61 28.73
CA HIS A 49 -11.82 -5.44 30.20
C HIS A 49 -12.46 -6.62 30.92
N SER A 50 -13.43 -7.32 30.31
CA SER A 50 -14.06 -8.50 30.91
C SER A 50 -13.31 -9.82 30.64
N GLN A 51 -12.43 -9.85 29.63
CA GLN A 51 -11.61 -11.03 29.28
C GLN A 51 -10.23 -11.06 29.97
N GLY A 52 -9.92 -10.13 30.87
CA GLY A 52 -8.72 -10.18 31.69
C GLY A 52 -7.41 -9.86 30.95
N VAL A 53 -7.47 -9.17 29.81
CA VAL A 53 -6.27 -8.65 29.13
C VAL A 53 -5.63 -7.61 30.06
N CYS A 54 -4.53 -7.99 30.71
CA CYS A 54 -3.80 -7.09 31.60
C CYS A 54 -3.14 -6.00 30.76
N TYR A 55 -3.53 -4.75 31.00
CA TYR A 55 -2.74 -3.61 30.58
C TYR A 55 -1.44 -3.65 31.39
N HIS A 56 -0.33 -3.99 30.74
CA HIS A 56 0.97 -3.73 31.34
C HIS A 56 1.14 -2.21 31.39
N THR A 57 0.76 -1.60 32.52
CA THR A 57 1.31 -0.29 32.87
C THR A 57 2.82 -0.48 32.94
N HIS A 58 3.55 0.29 32.13
CA HIS A 58 5.01 0.29 32.03
C HIS A 58 5.63 0.41 33.44
N GLU A 59 5.92 -0.74 34.07
CA GLU A 59 6.84 -0.83 35.18
C GLU A 59 8.22 -0.95 34.56
N GLY A 60 9.03 0.10 34.70
CA GLY A 60 10.35 0.20 34.10
C GLY A 60 11.22 -1.01 34.43
N GLY A 61 11.44 -1.87 33.42
CA GLY A 61 12.25 -3.07 33.52
C GLY A 61 12.61 -3.67 32.16
N SER A 62 13.88 -3.49 31.78
CA SER A 62 14.69 -4.19 30.76
C SER A 62 14.14 -4.36 29.32
N GLY A 63 14.66 -3.53 28.41
CA GLY A 63 14.61 -3.70 26.94
C GLY A 63 13.33 -3.18 26.28
N MET A 64 13.46 -2.47 25.15
CA MET A 64 12.33 -2.10 24.29
C MET A 64 11.67 -3.37 23.74
N LYS A 65 10.35 -3.52 23.88
CA LYS A 65 9.62 -4.68 23.37
C LYS A 65 9.34 -4.54 21.88
N LYS A 66 9.89 -5.45 21.07
CA LYS A 66 9.75 -5.46 19.63
C LYS A 66 8.68 -6.44 19.16
N ALA A 67 7.78 -5.98 18.30
CA ALA A 67 6.69 -6.75 17.74
C ALA A 67 6.79 -6.91 16.22
N LEU A 68 6.37 -8.07 15.72
CA LEU A 68 6.08 -8.30 14.30
C LEU A 68 4.57 -8.45 14.12
N VAL A 69 3.98 -7.68 13.20
CA VAL A 69 2.54 -7.67 12.93
C VAL A 69 2.29 -8.12 11.50
N LEU A 70 1.47 -9.13 11.31
CA LEU A 70 1.28 -9.80 10.02
C LEU A 70 -0.16 -9.68 9.54
N ALA A 71 -0.37 -9.02 8.40
CA ALA A 71 -1.70 -8.88 7.83
C ALA A 71 -2.31 -10.21 7.34
N GLY A 72 -3.65 -10.25 7.26
CA GLY A 72 -4.38 -11.28 6.52
C GLY A 72 -4.39 -11.00 5.01
N GLY A 73 -4.49 -12.06 4.21
CA GLY A 73 -4.44 -11.94 2.74
C GLY A 73 -4.32 -13.24 1.95
N GLY A 74 -4.62 -14.40 2.55
CA GLY A 74 -4.57 -15.70 1.87
C GLY A 74 -3.18 -16.05 1.32
N THR A 75 -3.09 -16.49 0.06
CA THR A 75 -1.81 -16.91 -0.56
C THR A 75 -0.80 -15.76 -0.72
N ARG A 76 -1.25 -14.50 -0.58
CA ARG A 76 -0.37 -13.33 -0.52
C ARG A 76 0.58 -13.33 0.67
N GLY A 77 0.32 -14.16 1.69
CA GLY A 77 1.22 -14.38 2.83
C GLY A 77 2.62 -14.88 2.45
N SER A 78 2.85 -15.33 1.21
CA SER A 78 4.18 -15.59 0.65
C SER A 78 5.10 -14.36 0.69
N TYR A 79 4.55 -13.15 0.55
CA TYR A 79 5.26 -11.89 0.77
C TYR A 79 5.85 -11.81 2.19
N GLN A 80 5.09 -12.22 3.20
CA GLN A 80 5.57 -12.25 4.59
C GLN A 80 6.71 -13.26 4.77
N ASN A 81 6.73 -14.38 4.03
CA ASN A 81 7.86 -15.32 4.08
C ASN A 81 9.17 -14.64 3.63
N GLY A 82 9.10 -13.92 2.50
CA GLY A 82 10.23 -13.16 1.99
C GLY A 82 10.71 -12.08 2.95
N ALA A 83 9.77 -11.32 3.51
CA ALA A 83 10.05 -10.28 4.48
C ALA A 83 10.69 -10.84 5.77
N VAL A 84 10.14 -11.92 6.32
CA VAL A 84 10.73 -12.60 7.50
C VAL A 84 12.12 -13.14 7.17
N ARG A 85 12.33 -13.72 5.99
CA ARG A 85 13.68 -14.14 5.55
C ARG A 85 14.65 -12.95 5.49
N ALA A 86 14.23 -11.80 5.00
CA ALA A 86 15.04 -10.58 4.99
C ALA A 86 15.35 -10.09 6.41
N LEU A 87 14.34 -9.96 7.28
CA LEU A 87 14.51 -9.53 8.68
C LEU A 87 15.52 -10.41 9.42
N ARG A 88 15.41 -11.73 9.27
CA ARG A 88 16.39 -12.68 9.83
C ARG A 88 17.78 -12.51 9.26
N ARG A 89 17.89 -12.24 7.95
CA ARG A 89 19.19 -12.03 7.29
C ARG A 89 19.92 -10.81 7.84
N ILE A 90 19.20 -9.77 8.23
CA ILE A 90 19.76 -8.51 8.76
C ILE A 90 19.76 -8.44 10.29
N GLY A 91 19.43 -9.54 10.99
CA GLY A 91 19.44 -9.61 12.45
C GLY A 91 18.34 -8.79 13.13
N GLN A 92 17.20 -8.64 12.46
CA GLN A 92 16.01 -7.93 12.97
C GLN A 92 14.91 -8.89 13.44
N ASP A 93 15.24 -10.13 13.80
CA ASP A 93 14.29 -11.20 14.17
C ASP A 93 14.17 -11.49 15.68
N ASP A 94 14.59 -10.55 16.51
CA ASP A 94 14.57 -10.57 17.98
C ASP A 94 13.19 -10.18 18.57
N TRP A 95 12.13 -10.81 18.08
CA TRP A 95 10.75 -10.50 18.47
C TRP A 95 10.44 -10.85 19.92
N ASN A 96 9.79 -9.95 20.63
CA ASN A 96 9.15 -10.25 21.92
C ASN A 96 7.71 -10.74 21.75
N LEU A 97 7.00 -10.27 20.72
CA LEU A 97 5.65 -10.71 20.42
C LEU A 97 5.39 -10.71 18.91
N VAL A 98 4.52 -11.60 18.45
CA VAL A 98 4.07 -11.62 17.06
C VAL A 98 2.55 -11.65 17.04
N THR A 99 1.94 -10.71 16.29
CA THR A 99 0.50 -10.70 16.06
C THR A 99 0.17 -10.94 14.60
N GLY A 100 -1.02 -11.48 14.33
CA GLY A 100 -1.49 -11.57 12.96
C GLY A 100 -2.96 -11.88 12.80
N THR A 101 -3.43 -11.76 11.57
CA THR A 101 -4.81 -12.08 11.18
C THR A 101 -4.79 -13.06 10.02
N SER A 102 -5.68 -14.06 10.01
CA SER A 102 -5.79 -15.03 8.90
C SER A 102 -4.47 -15.75 8.62
N ILE A 103 -4.00 -15.75 7.37
CA ILE A 103 -2.68 -16.27 7.01
C ILE A 103 -1.54 -15.64 7.84
N GLY A 104 -1.66 -14.36 8.21
CA GLY A 104 -0.70 -13.70 9.08
C GLY A 104 -0.62 -14.34 10.45
N ALA A 105 -1.75 -14.82 11.00
CA ALA A 105 -1.78 -15.56 12.26
C ALA A 105 -1.16 -16.97 12.13
N LEU A 106 -1.35 -17.64 10.98
CA LEU A 106 -0.72 -18.94 10.71
C LEU A 106 0.80 -18.80 10.57
N ASN A 107 1.26 -17.78 9.85
CA ASN A 107 2.68 -17.40 9.78
C ASN A 107 3.22 -17.02 11.16
N ALA A 108 2.48 -16.23 11.95
CA ALA A 108 2.85 -15.84 13.31
C ALA A 108 3.05 -17.06 14.22
N ALA A 109 2.18 -18.07 14.15
CA ALA A 109 2.34 -19.30 14.92
C ALA A 109 3.64 -20.04 14.59
N LEU A 110 4.01 -20.12 13.29
CA LEU A 110 5.29 -20.71 12.86
C LEU A 110 6.51 -19.90 13.32
N ILE A 111 6.41 -18.56 13.33
CA ILE A 111 7.47 -17.66 13.80
C ILE A 111 7.65 -17.78 15.31
N VAL A 112 6.57 -17.82 16.08
CA VAL A 112 6.60 -18.05 17.54
C VAL A 112 7.25 -19.39 17.85
N GLN A 113 6.92 -20.44 17.09
CA GLN A 113 7.59 -21.75 17.17
C GLN A 113 9.07 -21.74 16.75
N LYS A 114 9.53 -20.66 16.11
CA LYS A 114 10.82 -20.54 15.42
C LYS A 114 11.04 -21.62 14.36
N ASP A 115 9.96 -22.13 13.76
CA ASP A 115 10.00 -23.17 12.73
C ASP A 115 9.99 -22.54 11.31
N TYR A 116 11.00 -21.71 11.05
CA TYR A 116 11.14 -21.01 9.77
C TYR A 116 11.32 -21.98 8.58
N LYS A 117 11.87 -23.18 8.83
CA LYS A 117 11.98 -24.21 7.80
C LYS A 117 10.60 -24.73 7.40
N ALA A 118 9.70 -24.96 8.37
CA ALA A 118 8.32 -25.34 8.07
C ALA A 118 7.57 -24.24 7.33
N MET A 119 7.75 -22.97 7.72
CA MET A 119 7.16 -21.81 7.02
C MET A 119 7.64 -21.72 5.56
N ASP A 120 8.95 -21.84 5.34
CA ASP A 120 9.54 -21.83 4.00
C ASP A 120 9.08 -23.03 3.16
N THR A 121 9.05 -24.23 3.75
CA THR A 121 8.55 -25.45 3.09
C THR A 121 7.07 -25.32 2.73
N MET A 122 6.27 -24.65 3.57
CA MET A 122 4.86 -24.42 3.32
C MET A 122 4.67 -23.59 2.06
N TRP A 123 5.32 -22.43 1.97
CA TRP A 123 5.16 -21.53 0.83
C TRP A 123 5.68 -22.12 -0.48
N HIS A 124 6.83 -22.79 -0.47
CA HIS A 124 7.40 -23.40 -1.67
C HIS A 124 6.66 -24.64 -2.19
N ASN A 125 5.82 -25.27 -1.37
CA ASN A 125 5.07 -26.47 -1.75
C ASN A 125 3.56 -26.28 -1.74
N LEU A 126 3.09 -25.04 -1.59
CA LEU A 126 1.67 -24.72 -1.46
C LEU A 126 0.91 -25.09 -2.74
N LYS A 127 -0.15 -25.88 -2.58
CA LYS A 127 -1.08 -26.25 -3.65
C LYS A 127 -2.51 -26.12 -3.18
N GLN A 128 -3.42 -25.89 -4.12
CA GLN A 128 -4.84 -25.72 -3.83
C GLN A 128 -5.43 -26.91 -3.07
N GLU A 129 -5.04 -28.15 -3.40
CA GLU A 129 -5.57 -29.37 -2.79
C GLU A 129 -5.19 -29.53 -1.33
N GLN A 130 -4.19 -28.76 -0.86
CA GLN A 130 -3.81 -28.72 0.56
C GLN A 130 -4.69 -27.75 1.36
N ILE A 131 -5.47 -26.90 0.69
CA ILE A 131 -6.35 -25.91 1.32
C ILE A 131 -7.81 -26.31 1.17
N ILE A 132 -8.24 -26.67 -0.03
CA ILE A 132 -9.65 -26.93 -0.37
C ILE A 132 -9.76 -28.26 -1.11
N ASN A 133 -10.77 -29.06 -0.75
CA ASN A 133 -11.22 -30.18 -1.58
C ASN A 133 -12.12 -29.66 -2.70
N GLY A 134 -11.69 -29.84 -3.96
CA GLY A 134 -12.44 -29.42 -5.16
C GLY A 134 -11.82 -28.22 -5.89
N SER A 135 -12.44 -27.83 -7.01
CA SER A 135 -12.01 -26.69 -7.83
C SER A 135 -12.74 -25.41 -7.42
N PHE A 136 -12.01 -24.41 -6.94
CA PHE A 136 -12.49 -23.06 -6.72
C PHE A 136 -11.98 -22.16 -7.85
N SER A 137 -12.88 -21.56 -8.62
CA SER A 137 -12.51 -20.60 -9.66
C SER A 137 -13.17 -19.27 -9.36
N VAL A 138 -12.56 -18.45 -8.51
CA VAL A 138 -12.93 -17.04 -8.45
C VAL A 138 -11.69 -16.19 -8.24
N ASP A 139 -11.46 -15.31 -9.20
CA ASP A 139 -10.53 -14.20 -9.11
C ASP A 139 -11.20 -13.16 -8.19
N MET A 140 -10.83 -13.09 -6.91
CA MET A 140 -11.43 -12.16 -5.96
C MET A 140 -10.36 -11.52 -5.07
N ASP A 141 -10.51 -10.23 -4.82
CA ASP A 141 -9.84 -9.54 -3.72
C ASP A 141 -10.73 -9.65 -2.46
N LEU A 142 -10.10 -9.98 -1.32
CA LEU A 142 -10.78 -10.05 -0.02
C LEU A 142 -11.35 -8.68 0.38
N GLN A 143 -10.72 -7.59 -0.04
CA GLN A 143 -11.16 -6.23 0.26
C GLN A 143 -12.42 -5.84 -0.53
N ASP A 144 -12.51 -6.28 -1.79
CA ASP A 144 -13.71 -6.14 -2.62
C ASP A 144 -14.88 -6.95 -2.06
N MET A 145 -14.60 -8.15 -1.51
CA MET A 145 -15.62 -8.92 -0.80
C MET A 145 -16.10 -8.24 0.50
N ILE A 146 -15.26 -7.48 1.19
CA ILE A 146 -15.66 -6.74 2.40
C ILE A 146 -16.50 -5.50 2.04
N ASN A 147 -16.18 -4.86 0.91
CA ASN A 147 -16.76 -3.57 0.51
C ASN A 147 -17.98 -3.69 -0.43
N ASP A 148 -18.09 -4.74 -1.22
CA ASP A 148 -19.13 -4.90 -2.24
C ASP A 148 -20.16 -5.98 -1.88
N ARG A 149 -21.35 -5.51 -1.44
CA ARG A 149 -22.49 -6.37 -1.13
C ARG A 149 -23.00 -7.17 -2.33
N ALA A 150 -22.80 -6.70 -3.56
CA ALA A 150 -23.30 -7.38 -4.76
C ALA A 150 -22.47 -8.63 -5.11
N GLN A 151 -21.15 -8.54 -4.97
CA GLN A 151 -20.25 -9.68 -5.16
C GLN A 151 -20.43 -10.75 -4.09
N ILE A 152 -20.61 -10.34 -2.82
CA ILE A 152 -20.99 -11.25 -1.73
C ILE A 152 -22.29 -12.00 -2.08
N MET A 153 -23.30 -11.32 -2.63
CA MET A 153 -24.61 -11.92 -2.91
C MET A 153 -24.60 -12.93 -4.06
N ASN A 154 -23.79 -12.71 -5.10
CA ASN A 154 -23.64 -13.68 -6.19
C ASN A 154 -22.83 -14.90 -5.73
N PHE A 155 -21.71 -14.67 -5.04
CA PHE A 155 -20.94 -15.73 -4.41
C PHE A 155 -21.78 -16.56 -3.42
N ALA A 156 -22.52 -15.88 -2.55
CA ALA A 156 -23.37 -16.49 -1.55
C ALA A 156 -24.51 -17.32 -2.17
N LYS A 157 -25.05 -16.95 -3.33
CA LYS A 157 -26.11 -17.75 -3.98
C LYS A 157 -25.61 -19.11 -4.47
N ASP A 158 -24.39 -19.16 -4.99
CA ASP A 158 -23.78 -20.41 -5.46
C ASP A 158 -23.24 -21.24 -4.29
N PHE A 159 -22.74 -20.59 -3.22
CA PHE A 159 -22.15 -21.27 -2.05
C PHE A 159 -23.12 -21.59 -0.90
N LEU A 160 -24.24 -20.88 -0.72
CA LEU A 160 -25.22 -21.21 0.34
C LEU A 160 -25.91 -22.56 0.08
N LYS A 161 -25.93 -23.05 -1.16
CA LYS A 161 -26.41 -24.40 -1.45
C LYS A 161 -25.52 -25.49 -0.83
N ASP A 162 -24.22 -25.22 -0.65
CA ASP A 162 -23.20 -26.23 -0.29
C ASP A 162 -22.45 -25.98 1.04
N LYS A 163 -22.84 -24.99 1.87
CA LYS A 163 -22.27 -24.69 3.21
C LYS A 163 -20.83 -24.14 3.26
N GLY A 164 -20.22 -23.70 2.16
CA GLY A 164 -18.82 -23.22 2.11
C GLY A 164 -17.88 -24.19 1.41
N ALA A 165 -16.61 -23.80 1.18
CA ALA A 165 -15.62 -24.71 0.62
C ALA A 165 -15.25 -25.82 1.64
N ASP A 166 -15.00 -27.05 1.19
CA ASP A 166 -14.49 -28.10 2.09
C ASP A 166 -13.02 -27.84 2.42
N ILE A 167 -12.78 -27.24 3.59
CA ILE A 167 -11.47 -26.88 4.11
C ILE A 167 -10.83 -27.99 4.97
N SER A 168 -11.34 -29.24 4.91
CA SER A 168 -10.73 -30.37 5.63
C SER A 168 -9.21 -30.50 5.37
N PRO A 169 -8.70 -30.28 4.13
CA PRO A 169 -7.26 -30.26 3.87
C PRO A 169 -6.53 -29.15 4.64
N LEU A 170 -7.05 -27.91 4.65
CA LEU A 170 -6.48 -26.80 5.41
C LEU A 170 -6.41 -27.13 6.91
N ILE A 171 -7.48 -27.70 7.47
CA ILE A 171 -7.51 -28.10 8.89
C ILE A 171 -6.43 -29.14 9.19
N ALA A 172 -6.29 -30.16 8.34
CA ALA A 172 -5.23 -31.16 8.48
C ALA A 172 -3.84 -30.52 8.35
N TYR A 173 -3.69 -29.52 7.49
CA TYR A 173 -2.44 -28.82 7.27
C TYR A 173 -2.06 -27.92 8.46
N ILE A 174 -3.01 -27.19 9.03
CA ILE A 174 -2.84 -26.44 10.29
C ILE A 174 -2.39 -27.37 11.41
N ARG A 175 -3.06 -28.53 11.59
CA ARG A 175 -2.68 -29.53 12.60
C ARG A 175 -1.27 -30.09 12.41
N LYS A 176 -0.82 -30.22 11.16
CA LYS A 176 0.53 -30.68 10.84
C LYS A 176 1.60 -29.62 11.19
N LEU A 177 1.30 -28.36 10.95
CA LEU A 177 2.25 -27.24 11.12
C LEU A 177 2.33 -26.71 12.55
N TYR A 178 1.19 -26.70 13.25
CA TYR A 178 1.11 -26.25 14.64
C TYR A 178 1.66 -27.33 15.57
N GLN A 179 2.76 -27.02 16.25
CA GLN A 179 3.46 -27.86 17.22
C GLN A 179 3.39 -27.18 18.60
N PRO A 180 2.38 -27.50 19.43
CA PRO A 180 2.14 -26.85 20.71
C PRO A 180 3.38 -26.80 21.61
N GLU A 181 4.15 -27.88 21.68
CA GLU A 181 5.37 -27.95 22.50
C GLU A 181 6.38 -26.87 22.12
N LYS A 182 6.67 -26.69 20.83
CA LYS A 182 7.58 -25.63 20.35
C LYS A 182 6.98 -24.24 20.57
N PHE A 183 5.69 -24.10 20.33
CA PHE A 183 4.98 -22.81 20.44
C PHE A 183 5.03 -22.28 21.89
N PHE A 184 4.74 -23.15 22.87
CA PHE A 184 4.74 -22.80 24.29
C PHE A 184 6.14 -22.76 24.91
N ALA A 185 7.12 -23.50 24.38
CA ALA A 185 8.51 -23.40 24.81
C ALA A 185 9.19 -22.07 24.41
N SER A 186 8.65 -21.38 23.40
CA SER A 186 9.17 -20.10 22.94
C SER A 186 8.85 -18.95 23.90
N HIS A 187 9.80 -18.03 24.10
CA HIS A 187 9.58 -16.79 24.86
C HIS A 187 8.79 -15.73 24.08
N ILE A 188 8.63 -15.92 22.76
CA ILE A 188 7.89 -14.98 21.92
C ILE A 188 6.40 -15.09 22.26
N ASP A 189 5.76 -13.98 22.60
CA ASP A 189 4.33 -13.93 22.84
C ASP A 189 3.52 -13.95 21.52
N PHE A 190 2.24 -14.28 21.60
CA PHE A 190 1.38 -14.47 20.43
C PHE A 190 0.04 -13.75 20.60
N GLY A 191 -0.39 -13.09 19.52
CA GLY A 191 -1.74 -12.57 19.38
C GLY A 191 -2.35 -12.88 18.01
N CYS A 192 -3.65 -13.18 17.94
CA CYS A 192 -4.36 -13.13 16.67
C CYS A 192 -5.78 -12.59 16.80
N VAL A 193 -6.29 -12.06 15.68
CA VAL A 193 -7.65 -11.53 15.62
C VAL A 193 -8.58 -12.57 14.99
N VAL A 194 -9.72 -12.79 15.64
CA VAL A 194 -10.85 -13.60 15.18
C VAL A 194 -12.12 -12.76 15.32
N CYS A 195 -13.13 -12.96 14.47
CA CYS A 195 -14.43 -12.29 14.63
C CYS A 195 -15.53 -13.28 15.02
N ARG A 196 -16.46 -12.86 15.88
CA ARG A 196 -17.72 -13.58 16.07
C ARG A 196 -18.56 -13.47 14.80
N HIS A 197 -19.04 -14.59 14.27
CA HIS A 197 -19.72 -14.65 12.98
C HIS A 197 -20.91 -13.68 12.87
N ARG A 198 -21.77 -13.67 13.90
CA ARG A 198 -23.05 -12.93 13.89
C ARG A 198 -22.90 -11.45 14.23
N THR A 199 -22.10 -11.11 15.24
CA THR A 199 -21.96 -9.74 15.73
C THR A 199 -20.83 -8.97 15.05
N LYS A 200 -19.88 -9.69 14.43
CA LYS A 200 -18.61 -9.15 13.92
C LYS A 200 -17.74 -8.50 15.01
N GLU A 201 -18.00 -8.82 16.27
CA GLU A 201 -17.16 -8.39 17.38
C GLU A 201 -15.83 -9.15 17.34
N PRO A 202 -14.70 -8.47 17.57
CA PRO A 202 -13.40 -9.11 17.58
C PRO A 202 -13.21 -9.93 18.86
N VAL A 203 -12.45 -11.00 18.73
CA VAL A 203 -11.89 -11.81 19.81
C VAL A 203 -10.40 -11.81 19.61
N TYR A 204 -9.68 -11.25 20.58
CA TYR A 204 -8.22 -11.19 20.57
C TYR A 204 -7.68 -12.42 21.29
N VAL A 205 -7.20 -13.36 20.50
CA VAL A 205 -6.68 -14.63 21.00
C VAL A 205 -5.22 -14.43 21.37
N ASN A 206 -4.90 -14.63 22.64
CA ASN A 206 -3.53 -14.56 23.14
C ASN A 206 -2.93 -15.96 23.34
N LYS A 207 -1.64 -16.02 23.68
CA LYS A 207 -0.91 -17.26 23.93
C LYS A 207 -1.55 -18.13 25.02
N GLU A 208 -2.18 -17.55 26.05
CA GLU A 208 -2.87 -18.32 27.09
C GLU A 208 -4.11 -19.06 26.56
N MET A 209 -4.93 -18.39 25.74
CA MET A 209 -6.10 -19.00 25.09
C MET A 209 -5.73 -20.14 24.14
N MET A 210 -4.51 -20.13 23.60
CA MET A 210 -4.01 -21.19 22.71
C MET A 210 -3.74 -22.51 23.44
N LYS A 211 -3.62 -22.53 24.78
CA LYS A 211 -3.27 -23.74 25.56
C LYS A 211 -4.34 -24.82 25.46
N GLU A 212 -5.61 -24.44 25.44
CA GLU A 212 -6.73 -25.38 25.35
C GLU A 212 -7.14 -25.66 23.90
N ASP A 213 -7.28 -24.60 23.09
CA ASP A 213 -7.96 -24.68 21.79
C ASP A 213 -7.10 -24.11 20.64
N GLY A 214 -5.78 -24.21 20.73
CA GLY A 214 -4.88 -23.56 19.77
C GLY A 214 -5.19 -23.86 18.30
N VAL A 215 -5.51 -25.13 17.97
CA VAL A 215 -5.90 -25.51 16.61
C VAL A 215 -7.22 -24.84 16.20
N ASP A 216 -8.23 -24.81 17.06
CA ASP A 216 -9.52 -24.20 16.76
C ASP A 216 -9.42 -22.69 16.57
N TRP A 217 -8.56 -22.00 17.32
CA TRP A 217 -8.30 -20.58 17.11
C TRP A 217 -7.61 -20.30 15.77
N LEU A 218 -6.65 -21.14 15.37
CA LEU A 218 -5.99 -21.03 14.06
C LEU A 218 -6.94 -21.33 12.90
N ILE A 219 -7.87 -22.28 13.06
CA ILE A 219 -8.93 -22.51 12.08
C ILE A 219 -9.86 -21.28 12.01
N SER A 220 -10.25 -20.74 13.16
CA SER A 220 -11.16 -19.60 13.23
C SER A 220 -10.63 -18.35 12.55
N THR A 221 -9.37 -18.00 12.78
CA THR A 221 -8.76 -16.83 12.14
C THR A 221 -8.60 -17.04 10.62
N ALA A 222 -8.49 -18.28 10.14
CA ALA A 222 -8.45 -18.62 8.73
C ALA A 222 -9.85 -18.81 8.07
N SER A 223 -10.95 -18.69 8.81
CA SER A 223 -12.32 -18.87 8.29
C SER A 223 -12.82 -17.64 7.51
N ALA A 224 -12.28 -17.40 6.31
CA ALA A 224 -12.64 -16.32 5.40
C ALA A 224 -14.05 -16.50 4.78
N TYR A 225 -15.10 -16.39 5.61
CA TYR A 225 -16.49 -16.57 5.20
C TYR A 225 -16.99 -15.44 4.28
N PRO A 226 -17.62 -15.71 3.12
CA PRO A 226 -18.25 -16.97 2.75
C PRO A 226 -17.37 -17.97 1.98
N ALA A 227 -16.15 -17.60 1.56
CA ALA A 227 -15.28 -18.50 0.82
C ALA A 227 -14.97 -19.77 1.62
N PHE A 228 -14.55 -19.60 2.87
CA PHE A 228 -14.35 -20.70 3.81
C PHE A 228 -15.48 -20.75 4.85
N PRO A 229 -15.85 -21.93 5.34
CA PRO A 229 -16.96 -22.08 6.26
C PRO A 229 -16.66 -21.42 7.62
N VAL A 230 -17.74 -21.02 8.29
CA VAL A 230 -17.71 -20.56 9.68
C VAL A 230 -17.18 -21.68 10.58
N HIS A 231 -16.18 -21.39 11.41
CA HIS A 231 -15.71 -22.36 12.40
C HIS A 231 -16.61 -22.36 13.64
N LYS A 232 -16.97 -23.55 14.12
CA LYS A 232 -17.83 -23.71 15.29
C LYS A 232 -17.14 -24.57 16.34
N PHE A 233 -16.86 -23.97 17.49
CA PHE A 233 -16.33 -24.70 18.64
C PHE A 233 -16.78 -24.02 19.94
N LYS A 234 -16.86 -24.82 21.02
CA LYS A 234 -17.36 -24.38 22.34
C LYS A 234 -18.71 -23.62 22.26
N GLY A 235 -19.62 -24.08 21.39
CA GLY A 235 -20.96 -23.51 21.22
C GLY A 235 -21.03 -22.12 20.59
N LYS A 236 -19.91 -21.62 20.03
CA LYS A 236 -19.79 -20.29 19.41
C LYS A 236 -19.42 -20.42 17.94
N GLU A 237 -19.67 -19.36 17.17
CA GLU A 237 -19.44 -19.29 15.72
C GLU A 237 -18.43 -18.18 15.41
N TYR A 238 -17.36 -18.53 14.70
CA TYR A 238 -16.23 -17.64 14.43
C TYR A 238 -15.87 -17.58 12.95
N ILE A 239 -15.34 -16.44 12.53
CA ILE A 239 -14.84 -16.15 11.19
C ILE A 239 -13.52 -15.36 11.29
N ASP A 240 -12.90 -15.15 10.14
CA ASP A 240 -11.65 -14.41 9.97
C ASP A 240 -11.68 -13.03 10.67
N GLY A 241 -10.56 -12.67 11.31
CA GLY A 241 -10.36 -11.38 11.97
C GLY A 241 -10.33 -10.19 11.01
N GLY A 242 -10.10 -10.41 9.72
CA GLY A 242 -10.00 -9.37 8.70
C GLY A 242 -11.26 -8.55 8.51
N TYR A 243 -12.42 -9.05 8.98
CA TYR A 243 -13.68 -8.30 9.04
C TYR A 243 -13.67 -7.15 10.05
N PHE A 244 -12.71 -7.14 10.98
CA PHE A 244 -12.57 -6.10 11.99
C PHE A 244 -11.24 -5.36 11.84
N ASP A 245 -10.11 -6.08 11.89
CA ASP A 245 -8.78 -5.52 11.74
C ASP A 245 -7.85 -6.55 11.09
N ASN A 246 -7.51 -6.28 9.83
CA ASN A 246 -6.73 -7.19 9.01
C ASN A 246 -5.21 -7.00 9.18
N LEU A 247 -4.74 -5.90 9.80
CA LEU A 247 -3.33 -5.67 10.15
C LEU A 247 -3.27 -5.17 11.61
N PRO A 248 -3.18 -6.07 12.61
CA PRO A 248 -3.49 -5.76 14.01
C PRO A 248 -2.36 -5.05 14.76
N ILE A 249 -2.00 -3.84 14.32
CA ILE A 249 -0.97 -2.98 14.95
C ILE A 249 -1.43 -2.53 16.34
N ASP A 250 -2.69 -2.13 16.47
CA ASP A 250 -3.28 -1.70 17.74
C ASP A 250 -3.21 -2.80 18.80
N GLU A 251 -3.32 -4.07 18.38
CA GLU A 251 -3.19 -5.22 19.29
C GLU A 251 -1.77 -5.35 19.81
N ALA A 252 -0.77 -5.30 18.93
CA ALA A 252 0.62 -5.38 19.33
C ALA A 252 0.99 -4.27 20.32
N LEU A 253 0.54 -3.04 20.07
CA LEU A 253 0.75 -1.92 20.98
C LEU A 253 0.05 -2.14 22.33
N GLN A 254 -1.17 -2.66 22.34
CA GLN A 254 -1.90 -2.98 23.58
C GLN A 254 -1.26 -4.13 24.37
N MET A 255 -0.60 -5.08 23.70
CA MET A 255 0.21 -6.13 24.31
C MET A 255 1.56 -5.60 24.86
N GLY A 256 1.83 -4.30 24.69
CA GLY A 256 3.00 -3.63 25.24
C GLY A 256 4.19 -3.58 24.28
N ALA A 257 3.98 -3.65 22.97
CA ALA A 257 5.03 -3.37 22.00
C ALA A 257 5.46 -1.89 22.08
N ASP A 258 6.77 -1.66 22.17
CA ASP A 258 7.38 -0.34 22.06
C ASP A 258 7.84 -0.06 20.62
N GLU A 259 8.24 -1.11 19.88
CA GLU A 259 8.60 -1.07 18.47
C GLU A 259 7.78 -2.09 17.67
N VAL A 260 7.33 -1.70 16.48
CA VAL A 260 6.50 -2.54 15.62
C VAL A 260 7.09 -2.60 14.21
N ILE A 261 7.23 -3.81 13.67
CA ILE A 261 7.42 -4.03 12.23
C ILE A 261 6.11 -4.62 11.70
N ALA A 262 5.41 -3.87 10.85
CA ALA A 262 4.11 -4.25 10.32
C ALA A 262 4.24 -4.64 8.84
N LEU A 263 3.79 -5.85 8.50
CA LEU A 263 3.80 -6.40 7.15
C LEU A 263 2.38 -6.45 6.59
N ASP A 264 2.05 -5.45 5.77
CA ASP A 264 0.82 -5.40 4.99
C ASP A 264 0.95 -6.30 3.74
N LEU A 265 -0.19 -6.67 3.16
CA LEU A 265 -0.31 -7.50 1.96
C LEU A 265 -1.04 -6.78 0.82
N ASN A 266 -1.44 -5.52 1.03
CA ASN A 266 -2.07 -4.70 0.01
C ASN A 266 -1.07 -3.72 -0.61
N SER A 267 -1.29 -3.37 -1.88
CA SER A 267 -0.52 -2.33 -2.57
C SER A 267 -0.80 -0.92 -2.06
N GLU A 268 -1.86 -0.76 -1.27
CA GLU A 268 -2.18 0.45 -0.52
C GLU A 268 -2.15 0.17 0.99
N PRO A 269 -1.61 1.10 1.80
CA PRO A 269 -1.51 0.94 3.24
C PRO A 269 -2.91 0.92 3.90
N GLN A 270 -3.23 -0.17 4.59
CA GLN A 270 -4.49 -0.29 5.36
C GLN A 270 -4.58 0.71 6.51
N HIS A 271 -3.44 1.05 7.14
CA HIS A 271 -3.39 2.00 8.25
C HIS A 271 -2.41 3.16 7.98
N PRO A 272 -2.77 4.14 7.11
CA PRO A 272 -1.88 5.27 6.74
C PRO A 272 -1.47 6.18 7.91
N CYS A 273 -2.15 6.09 9.04
CA CYS A 273 -1.80 6.84 10.25
C CYS A 273 -0.48 6.38 10.89
N TYR A 274 0.00 5.18 10.54
CA TYR A 274 1.20 4.55 11.11
C TYR A 274 2.48 4.65 10.26
N MET A 275 2.40 4.98 8.97
CA MET A 275 3.54 4.91 8.04
C MET A 275 4.76 5.78 8.37
N ASP A 276 4.57 6.89 9.10
CA ASP A 276 5.63 7.86 9.41
C ASP A 276 5.89 7.96 10.93
N ARG A 277 5.76 6.85 11.65
CA ARG A 277 6.00 6.80 13.10
C ARG A 277 7.39 6.22 13.36
N SER A 278 8.20 6.91 14.16
CA SER A 278 9.59 6.52 14.44
C SER A 278 9.75 5.10 15.02
N HIS A 279 8.72 4.59 15.70
CA HIS A 279 8.73 3.26 16.33
C HIS A 279 7.92 2.22 15.54
N ILE A 280 7.43 2.56 14.34
CA ILE A 280 6.66 1.63 13.50
C ILE A 280 7.28 1.61 12.10
N THR A 281 7.91 0.50 11.76
CA THR A 281 8.34 0.24 10.39
C THR A 281 7.18 -0.42 9.64
N TYR A 282 6.55 0.34 8.75
CA TYR A 282 5.42 -0.13 7.94
C TYR A 282 5.90 -0.58 6.56
N ILE A 283 5.78 -1.87 6.24
CA ILE A 283 6.26 -2.47 4.99
C ILE A 283 5.06 -3.04 4.24
N PHE A 284 4.96 -2.71 2.96
CA PHE A 284 3.86 -3.15 2.10
C PHE A 284 4.30 -3.23 0.63
N PRO A 285 3.68 -4.13 -0.16
CA PRO A 285 3.94 -4.25 -1.59
C PRO A 285 3.77 -2.92 -2.34
N LYS A 286 4.67 -2.64 -3.29
CA LYS A 286 4.53 -1.51 -4.24
C LYS A 286 3.95 -1.91 -5.59
N VAL A 287 3.48 -3.15 -5.68
CA VAL A 287 2.85 -3.74 -6.85
C VAL A 287 1.59 -4.46 -6.44
N GLU A 288 0.66 -4.61 -7.39
CA GLU A 288 -0.54 -5.40 -7.16
C GLU A 288 -0.18 -6.85 -6.83
N THR A 289 -0.80 -7.38 -5.78
CA THR A 289 -0.47 -8.71 -5.26
C THR A 289 -1.31 -9.84 -5.85
N GLY A 290 -2.29 -9.50 -6.69
CA GLY A 290 -3.26 -10.44 -7.25
C GLY A 290 -4.25 -11.02 -6.22
N SER A 291 -4.99 -12.04 -6.66
CA SER A 291 -6.03 -12.73 -5.88
C SER A 291 -5.48 -13.41 -4.62
N PHE A 292 -6.26 -13.36 -3.53
CA PHE A 292 -5.89 -13.99 -2.26
C PHE A 292 -5.94 -15.53 -2.27
N LEU A 293 -6.44 -16.15 -3.36
CA LEU A 293 -6.46 -17.61 -3.58
C LEU A 293 -5.71 -18.00 -4.85
N SER A 294 -4.69 -17.24 -5.24
CA SER A 294 -3.78 -17.64 -6.32
C SER A 294 -2.73 -18.63 -5.81
N PHE A 295 -2.75 -19.85 -6.35
CA PHE A 295 -1.78 -20.92 -6.05
C PHE A 295 -0.70 -21.06 -7.13
N ASP A 296 -0.56 -20.09 -8.03
CA ASP A 296 0.48 -20.10 -9.06
C ASP A 296 1.87 -19.96 -8.39
N PRO A 297 2.77 -20.95 -8.53
CA PRO A 297 4.12 -20.88 -7.98
C PRO A 297 4.91 -19.65 -8.42
N LYS A 298 4.63 -19.11 -9.62
CA LYS A 298 5.25 -17.88 -10.11
C LYS A 298 4.81 -16.66 -9.29
N VAL A 299 3.50 -16.52 -9.05
CA VAL A 299 2.95 -15.42 -8.24
C VAL A 299 3.47 -15.51 -6.80
N ILE A 300 3.47 -16.71 -6.22
CA ILE A 300 4.01 -16.97 -4.88
C ILE A 300 5.50 -16.57 -4.80
N GLY A 301 6.31 -17.02 -5.76
CA GLY A 301 7.73 -16.69 -5.80
C GLY A 301 8.00 -15.20 -6.03
N GLN A 302 7.18 -14.53 -6.84
CA GLN A 302 7.26 -13.09 -7.05
C GLN A 302 6.95 -12.31 -5.76
N LEU A 303 5.84 -12.63 -5.09
CA LEU A 303 5.47 -11.99 -3.82
C LEU A 303 6.53 -12.21 -2.75
N GLU A 304 7.07 -13.42 -2.64
CA GLU A 304 8.17 -13.69 -1.73
C GLU A 304 9.41 -12.83 -2.04
N ALA A 305 9.82 -12.73 -3.30
CA ALA A 305 10.94 -11.87 -3.68
C ALA A 305 10.68 -10.40 -3.34
N LEU A 306 9.47 -9.89 -3.62
CA LEU A 306 9.06 -8.52 -3.31
C LEU A 306 9.09 -8.25 -1.80
N GLY A 307 8.56 -9.16 -0.99
CA GLY A 307 8.58 -9.03 0.48
C GLY A 307 10.00 -8.98 1.04
N TYR A 308 10.91 -9.76 0.45
CA TYR A 308 12.33 -9.69 0.79
C TYR A 308 12.92 -8.32 0.46
N TYR A 309 12.73 -7.81 -0.76
CA TYR A 309 13.35 -6.54 -1.17
C TYR A 309 12.73 -5.30 -0.56
N ASP A 310 11.40 -5.26 -0.40
CA ASP A 310 10.72 -4.15 0.28
C ASP A 310 11.17 -4.03 1.74
N THR A 311 11.38 -5.17 2.41
CA THR A 311 12.00 -5.20 3.73
C THR A 311 13.43 -4.68 3.69
N MET A 312 14.26 -5.15 2.77
CA MET A 312 15.65 -4.67 2.67
C MET A 312 15.73 -3.16 2.39
N LYS A 313 14.82 -2.60 1.59
CA LYS A 313 14.70 -1.15 1.35
C LYS A 313 14.27 -0.40 2.62
N ALA A 314 13.30 -0.94 3.36
CA ALA A 314 12.84 -0.35 4.63
C ALA A 314 13.95 -0.26 5.69
N PHE A 315 14.97 -1.12 5.61
CA PHE A 315 16.15 -1.11 6.48
C PHE A 315 17.41 -0.54 5.81
N HIS A 316 17.25 0.18 4.70
CA HIS A 316 18.34 0.88 3.99
C HIS A 316 19.49 -0.03 3.52
N VAL A 317 19.23 -1.32 3.30
CA VAL A 317 20.18 -2.26 2.67
C VAL A 317 20.19 -2.07 1.15
N PHE A 318 19.03 -1.72 0.59
CA PHE A 318 18.86 -1.33 -0.80
C PHE A 318 18.19 0.04 -0.89
N ASP A 319 18.35 0.68 -2.04
CA ASP A 319 17.61 1.87 -2.42
C ASP A 319 16.44 1.49 -3.35
N GLY A 320 15.56 2.45 -3.63
CA GLY A 320 14.42 2.28 -4.54
C GLY A 320 13.07 2.45 -3.86
N VAL A 321 12.00 2.40 -4.66
CA VAL A 321 10.62 2.43 -4.15
C VAL A 321 9.87 1.20 -4.68
N LYS A 322 9.41 1.19 -5.94
CA LYS A 322 8.84 -0.01 -6.57
C LYS A 322 9.95 -0.98 -6.98
N TYR A 323 10.92 -0.51 -7.74
CA TYR A 323 12.09 -1.29 -8.14
C TYR A 323 13.19 -1.24 -7.09
N THR A 324 14.06 -2.24 -7.09
CA THR A 324 15.12 -2.38 -6.07
C THR A 324 16.48 -2.11 -6.68
N PHE A 325 17.23 -1.21 -6.05
CA PHE A 325 18.55 -0.80 -6.50
C PHE A 325 19.61 -1.05 -5.44
N GLU A 326 20.82 -1.41 -5.87
CA GLU A 326 21.99 -1.30 -5.00
C GLU A 326 22.16 0.13 -4.49
N LEU A 327 22.71 0.27 -3.27
CA LEU A 327 22.95 1.59 -2.69
C LEU A 327 23.85 2.41 -3.60
N THR A 328 23.36 3.58 -4.00
CA THR A 328 24.10 4.48 -4.86
C THR A 328 23.94 5.92 -4.42
N LYS A 329 24.94 6.74 -4.76
CA LYS A 329 24.80 8.19 -4.63
C LYS A 329 23.88 8.69 -5.74
N LEU A 330 23.10 9.72 -5.42
CA LEU A 330 22.35 10.43 -6.44
C LEU A 330 23.33 11.04 -7.46
N PRO A 331 23.04 10.97 -8.77
CA PRO A 331 23.88 11.59 -9.78
C PRO A 331 24.00 13.11 -9.59
N ASP A 332 25.17 13.68 -9.86
CA ASP A 332 25.44 15.12 -9.69
C ASP A 332 24.50 16.01 -10.51
N TRP A 333 23.97 15.48 -11.63
CA TRP A 333 23.02 16.21 -12.47
C TRP A 333 21.62 16.30 -11.85
N PHE A 334 21.28 15.47 -10.87
CA PHE A 334 19.93 15.40 -10.33
C PHE A 334 19.50 16.71 -9.67
N ALA A 335 20.41 17.41 -8.99
CA ALA A 335 20.13 18.74 -8.44
C ALA A 335 19.74 19.77 -9.51
N ARG A 336 20.32 19.67 -10.72
CA ARG A 336 19.93 20.51 -11.87
C ARG A 336 18.56 20.12 -12.40
N PHE A 337 18.27 18.82 -12.49
CA PHE A 337 16.94 18.33 -12.86
C PHE A 337 15.86 18.83 -11.88
N GLN A 338 16.11 18.77 -10.56
CA GLN A 338 15.16 19.27 -9.56
C GLN A 338 14.85 20.76 -9.74
N ARG A 339 15.88 21.58 -10.00
CA ARG A 339 15.68 23.00 -10.33
C ARG A 339 14.79 23.16 -11.58
N ASP A 340 15.05 22.40 -12.63
CA ASP A 340 14.27 22.49 -13.87
C ASP A 340 12.83 21.98 -13.68
N LEU A 341 12.62 20.98 -12.82
CA LEU A 341 11.30 20.50 -12.43
C LEU A 341 10.51 21.60 -11.69
N LEU A 342 11.13 22.33 -10.76
CA LEU A 342 10.49 23.45 -10.08
C LEU A 342 10.09 24.57 -11.05
N ILE A 343 10.93 24.85 -12.06
CA ILE A 343 10.60 25.79 -13.14
C ILE A 343 9.42 25.27 -13.96
N LEU A 344 9.40 23.97 -14.28
CA LEU A 344 8.30 23.33 -14.99
C LEU A 344 6.99 23.41 -14.21
N GLU A 345 6.99 23.10 -12.91
CA GLU A 345 5.78 23.22 -12.07
C GLU A 345 5.26 24.66 -12.00
N ALA A 346 6.16 25.66 -11.94
CA ALA A 346 5.76 27.06 -12.03
C ALA A 346 5.09 27.38 -13.38
N LYS A 347 5.57 26.83 -14.49
CA LYS A 347 4.95 26.97 -15.82
C LYS A 347 3.59 26.27 -15.89
N ILE A 348 3.47 25.05 -15.37
CA ILE A 348 2.21 24.28 -15.30
C ILE A 348 1.16 25.10 -14.54
N LYS A 349 1.54 25.65 -13.39
CA LYS A 349 0.68 26.51 -12.58
C LYS A 349 0.17 27.73 -13.35
N LEU A 350 1.03 28.40 -14.12
CA LEU A 350 0.64 29.55 -14.93
C LEU A 350 -0.25 29.16 -16.11
N ALA A 351 0.02 28.03 -16.77
CA ALA A 351 -0.78 27.54 -17.88
C ALA A 351 -2.19 27.09 -17.45
N GLY A 352 -2.36 26.63 -16.20
CA GLY A 352 -3.64 26.22 -15.63
C GLY A 352 -4.58 27.36 -15.21
N ASN A 353 -4.14 28.63 -15.22
CA ASN A 353 -4.84 29.80 -14.66
C ASN A 353 -6.04 30.32 -15.49
N LEU A 354 -6.84 29.43 -16.08
CA LEU A 354 -8.04 29.84 -16.83
C LEU A 354 -9.38 29.34 -16.29
N ASN A 355 -9.49 28.77 -15.06
CA ASN A 355 -10.74 28.91 -14.27
C ASN A 355 -10.87 28.33 -12.83
N GLU A 356 -9.95 27.61 -12.19
CA GLU A 356 -10.30 26.96 -10.90
C GLU A 356 -9.25 27.07 -9.79
N ARG A 357 -9.67 27.63 -8.64
CA ARG A 357 -8.92 27.74 -7.36
C ARG A 357 -8.51 26.40 -6.72
N PHE A 358 -8.73 25.27 -7.39
CA PHE A 358 -8.68 23.92 -6.81
C PHE A 358 -7.66 22.96 -7.45
N ARG A 359 -6.80 23.43 -8.38
CA ARG A 359 -5.71 22.59 -8.92
C ARG A 359 -4.44 22.71 -8.07
N SER A 360 -3.77 21.57 -7.86
CA SER A 360 -2.46 21.52 -7.19
C SER A 360 -1.44 22.45 -7.84
N SER A 361 -0.62 23.11 -7.02
CA SER A 361 0.52 23.89 -7.48
C SER A 361 1.72 23.05 -7.91
N GLN A 362 1.71 21.74 -7.66
CA GLN A 362 2.85 20.82 -7.85
C GLN A 362 2.37 19.48 -8.44
N VAL A 363 1.78 19.52 -9.64
CA VAL A 363 1.10 18.35 -10.26
C VAL A 363 2.01 17.13 -10.39
N VAL A 364 3.31 17.33 -10.70
CA VAL A 364 4.26 16.22 -10.87
C VAL A 364 4.65 15.65 -9.52
N THR A 365 4.99 16.52 -8.56
CA THR A 365 5.37 16.12 -7.20
C THR A 365 4.21 15.41 -6.49
N ASP A 366 2.98 15.92 -6.61
CA ASP A 366 1.78 15.31 -6.03
C ASP A 366 1.50 13.92 -6.59
N ARG A 367 1.73 13.71 -7.90
CA ARG A 367 1.59 12.39 -8.51
C ARG A 367 2.61 11.41 -7.93
N LEU A 368 3.87 11.83 -7.75
CA LEU A 368 4.89 10.99 -7.11
C LEU A 368 4.57 10.70 -5.63
N LEU A 369 4.11 11.71 -4.88
CA LEU A 369 3.67 11.52 -3.48
C LEU A 369 2.54 10.49 -3.40
N ALA A 370 1.53 10.62 -4.26
CA ALA A 370 0.40 9.70 -4.32
C ALA A 370 0.83 8.27 -4.68
N GLN A 371 1.65 8.09 -5.72
CA GLN A 371 2.17 6.78 -6.15
C GLN A 371 2.97 6.06 -5.06
N GLN A 372 3.64 6.81 -4.18
CA GLN A 372 4.48 6.25 -3.12
C GLN A 372 3.76 6.16 -1.76
N HIS A 373 2.53 6.68 -1.67
CA HIS A 373 1.80 6.92 -0.42
C HIS A 373 2.62 7.71 0.61
N ALA A 374 3.44 8.66 0.14
CA ALA A 374 4.32 9.45 0.97
C ALA A 374 3.67 10.80 1.34
N ARG A 375 3.97 11.30 2.54
CA ARG A 375 3.60 12.67 2.95
C ARG A 375 4.64 13.72 2.56
N VAL A 376 5.90 13.30 2.49
CA VAL A 376 7.04 14.14 2.12
C VAL A 376 7.90 13.35 1.15
N LEU A 377 8.35 13.99 0.07
CA LEU A 377 9.19 13.38 -0.94
C LEU A 377 10.65 13.81 -0.69
N THR A 378 11.49 12.86 -0.29
CA THR A 378 12.94 13.09 -0.20
C THR A 378 13.57 13.13 -1.59
N ASP A 379 14.80 13.63 -1.73
CA ASP A 379 15.52 13.64 -3.01
C ASP A 379 15.65 12.23 -3.60
N LYS A 380 15.98 11.24 -2.76
CA LYS A 380 16.03 9.84 -3.19
C LYS A 380 14.65 9.32 -3.62
N ALA A 381 13.61 9.58 -2.84
CA ALA A 381 12.25 9.14 -3.18
C ALA A 381 11.76 9.78 -4.49
N MET A 382 12.10 11.05 -4.75
CA MET A 382 11.83 11.70 -6.03
C MET A 382 12.58 11.04 -7.17
N PHE A 383 13.90 10.85 -7.03
CA PHE A 383 14.74 10.22 -8.04
C PHE A 383 14.23 8.82 -8.42
N TYR A 384 13.99 7.96 -7.43
CA TYR A 384 13.48 6.62 -7.66
C TYR A 384 12.02 6.62 -8.14
N GLY A 385 11.21 7.61 -7.77
CA GLY A 385 9.87 7.77 -8.34
C GLY A 385 9.89 8.04 -9.85
N PHE A 386 10.82 8.87 -10.34
CA PHE A 386 11.05 9.06 -11.77
C PHE A 386 11.53 7.77 -12.44
N LEU A 387 12.51 7.08 -11.83
CA LEU A 387 13.01 5.81 -12.35
C LEU A 387 11.92 4.74 -12.40
N ASP A 388 11.08 4.60 -11.38
CA ASP A 388 10.01 3.61 -11.34
C ASP A 388 9.04 3.75 -12.52
N ASN A 389 8.59 4.99 -12.80
CA ASN A 389 7.70 5.25 -13.93
C ASN A 389 8.35 4.95 -15.30
N LEU A 390 9.67 5.17 -15.43
CA LEU A 390 10.41 4.87 -16.65
C LEU A 390 10.77 3.39 -16.79
N MET A 391 11.05 2.72 -15.68
CA MET A 391 11.25 1.26 -15.59
C MET A 391 9.97 0.51 -15.94
N ASP A 392 8.80 1.03 -15.54
CA ASP A 392 7.49 0.52 -15.97
C ASP A 392 7.34 0.58 -17.49
N PHE A 393 7.73 1.69 -18.13
CA PHE A 393 7.72 1.79 -19.60
C PHE A 393 8.69 0.82 -20.26
N ALA A 394 9.79 0.48 -19.59
CA ALA A 394 10.75 -0.50 -20.06
C ALA A 394 10.40 -1.95 -19.68
N GLU A 395 9.24 -2.17 -19.05
CA GLU A 395 8.75 -3.50 -18.62
C GLU A 395 9.77 -4.25 -17.75
N ALA A 396 10.44 -3.50 -16.85
CA ALA A 396 11.44 -4.05 -15.95
C ALA A 396 10.82 -5.04 -14.94
N ASP A 397 11.62 -6.02 -14.50
CA ASP A 397 11.23 -7.04 -13.53
C ASP A 397 11.41 -6.50 -12.08
N PRO A 398 10.32 -6.34 -11.30
CA PRO A 398 10.40 -5.80 -9.95
C PRO A 398 11.01 -6.78 -8.93
N THR A 399 11.26 -8.04 -9.33
CA THR A 399 11.83 -9.10 -8.46
C THR A 399 13.35 -9.21 -8.57
N ARG A 400 14.00 -8.22 -9.16
CA ARG A 400 15.45 -8.15 -9.33
C ARG A 400 16.05 -6.94 -8.63
N VAL A 401 17.30 -7.08 -8.20
CA VAL A 401 18.16 -5.95 -7.79
C VAL A 401 18.93 -5.44 -9.00
N TYR A 402 18.86 -4.14 -9.22
CA TYR A 402 19.54 -3.43 -10.30
C TYR A 402 20.70 -2.59 -9.74
N THR A 403 21.81 -2.51 -10.47
CA THR A 403 22.67 -1.33 -10.33
C THR A 403 21.97 -0.11 -10.93
N TYR A 404 22.36 1.11 -10.52
CA TYR A 404 21.85 2.33 -11.17
C TYR A 404 22.08 2.30 -12.70
N LYS A 405 23.27 1.86 -13.12
CA LYS A 405 23.63 1.74 -14.54
C LYS A 405 22.70 0.80 -15.30
N GLU A 406 22.43 -0.39 -14.76
CA GLU A 406 21.53 -1.35 -15.39
C GLU A 406 20.11 -0.79 -15.57
N GLY A 407 19.56 -0.12 -14.55
CA GLY A 407 18.24 0.52 -14.66
C GLY A 407 18.22 1.65 -15.67
N ARG A 408 19.25 2.52 -15.65
CA ARG A 408 19.41 3.60 -16.63
C ARG A 408 19.49 3.05 -18.05
N ASP A 409 20.35 2.06 -18.30
CA ASP A 409 20.59 1.53 -19.63
C ASP A 409 19.33 0.84 -20.19
N LEU A 410 18.55 0.18 -19.32
CA LEU A 410 17.24 -0.37 -19.67
C LEU A 410 16.24 0.72 -20.11
N ILE A 411 16.16 1.82 -19.35
CA ILE A 411 15.35 2.99 -19.70
C ILE A 411 15.82 3.59 -21.03
N LEU A 412 17.12 3.81 -21.20
CA LEU A 412 17.66 4.42 -22.41
C LEU A 412 17.44 3.54 -23.64
N ALA A 413 17.52 2.22 -23.50
CA ALA A 413 17.16 1.29 -24.56
C ALA A 413 15.69 1.46 -25.00
N LYS A 414 14.75 1.65 -24.06
CA LYS A 414 13.33 1.92 -24.36
C LYS A 414 13.11 3.19 -25.18
N PHE A 415 13.97 4.19 -25.01
CA PHE A 415 13.87 5.50 -25.67
C PHE A 415 14.91 5.74 -26.77
N ALA A 416 15.69 4.73 -27.14
CA ALA A 416 16.80 4.88 -28.09
C ALA A 416 16.34 5.40 -29.47
N ASP A 417 15.20 4.90 -29.96
CA ASP A 417 14.65 5.34 -31.26
C ASP A 417 14.25 6.82 -31.25
N ALA A 418 13.78 7.36 -30.12
CA ALA A 418 13.40 8.77 -30.00
C ALA A 418 14.60 9.71 -30.16
N ALA A 419 15.82 9.22 -29.98
CA ALA A 419 17.04 10.00 -30.19
C ALA A 419 17.46 10.12 -31.66
N LYS A 420 16.84 9.37 -32.58
CA LYS A 420 17.14 9.44 -34.01
C LYS A 420 16.48 10.66 -34.66
N GLU A 421 17.18 11.30 -35.58
CA GLU A 421 16.69 12.49 -36.31
C GLU A 421 15.48 12.17 -37.20
N ASP A 422 15.39 10.93 -37.69
CA ASP A 422 14.31 10.41 -38.54
C ASP A 422 13.17 9.76 -37.73
N TYR A 423 13.16 9.91 -36.41
CA TYR A 423 12.09 9.37 -35.57
C TYR A 423 10.73 9.95 -36.02
N PRO A 424 9.68 9.12 -36.19
CA PRO A 424 8.42 9.59 -36.76
C PRO A 424 7.81 10.74 -35.95
N SER A 425 7.82 11.95 -36.53
CA SER A 425 7.13 13.12 -36.00
C SER A 425 5.61 12.88 -35.96
N ALA A 426 4.84 13.73 -35.27
CA ALA A 426 3.37 13.67 -35.38
C ALA A 426 2.94 13.73 -36.85
N PRO A 427 1.92 12.94 -37.26
CA PRO A 427 1.23 13.25 -38.49
C PRO A 427 0.66 14.67 -38.40
N SER A 428 0.75 15.44 -39.50
CA SER A 428 0.14 16.77 -39.57
C SER A 428 -1.39 16.64 -39.49
N LEU A 429 -1.94 16.76 -38.28
CA LEU A 429 -3.36 16.57 -37.97
C LEU A 429 -3.97 17.87 -37.42
N ALA A 430 -5.27 18.06 -37.67
CA ALA A 430 -6.06 19.07 -36.98
C ALA A 430 -6.10 18.80 -35.45
N PRO A 431 -6.29 19.82 -34.59
CA PRO A 431 -6.17 19.68 -33.12
C PRO A 431 -7.06 18.59 -32.50
N ASP A 432 -8.27 18.41 -33.00
CA ASP A 432 -9.23 17.39 -32.58
C ASP A 432 -8.76 15.97 -32.93
N LYS A 433 -8.22 15.78 -34.14
CA LYS A 433 -7.64 14.51 -34.61
C LYS A 433 -6.30 14.20 -33.94
N LEU A 434 -5.51 15.22 -33.63
CA LEU A 434 -4.28 15.07 -32.85
C LEU A 434 -4.61 14.55 -31.45
N LEU A 435 -5.60 15.12 -30.76
CA LEU A 435 -6.03 14.62 -29.45
C LEU A 435 -6.52 13.17 -29.50
N ALA A 436 -7.26 12.79 -30.55
CA ALA A 436 -7.69 11.40 -30.76
C ALA A 436 -6.50 10.45 -31.00
N TYR A 437 -5.53 10.86 -31.83
CA TYR A 437 -4.28 10.14 -32.03
C TYR A 437 -3.50 9.98 -30.73
N MET A 438 -3.41 11.02 -29.91
CA MET A 438 -2.73 10.96 -28.62
C MET A 438 -3.42 10.01 -27.64
N LYS A 439 -4.75 9.99 -27.61
CA LYS A 439 -5.50 9.01 -26.82
C LYS A 439 -5.29 7.57 -27.29
N SER A 440 -4.86 7.38 -28.55
CA SER A 440 -4.45 6.07 -29.07
C SER A 440 -3.03 5.67 -28.67
N LEU A 441 -2.17 6.63 -28.31
CA LEU A 441 -0.83 6.36 -27.80
C LEU A 441 -0.89 6.00 -26.32
N ASN A 442 -0.09 5.02 -25.90
CA ASN A 442 0.18 4.81 -24.49
C ASN A 442 1.11 5.92 -23.94
N MET A 443 1.23 6.01 -22.61
CA MET A 443 2.02 7.07 -21.97
C MET A 443 3.52 6.98 -22.33
N ALA A 444 4.04 5.77 -22.57
CA ALA A 444 5.41 5.57 -23.06
C ALA A 444 5.62 6.21 -24.45
N GLY A 445 4.66 6.05 -25.37
CA GLY A 445 4.71 6.63 -26.72
C GLY A 445 4.60 8.16 -26.70
N VAL A 446 3.76 8.72 -25.82
CA VAL A 446 3.71 10.19 -25.61
C VAL A 446 5.06 10.70 -25.08
N THR A 447 5.62 10.03 -24.06
CA THR A 447 6.91 10.36 -23.47
C THR A 447 8.04 10.29 -24.51
N ALA A 448 8.07 9.25 -25.35
CA ALA A 448 9.08 9.08 -26.39
C ALA A 448 9.07 10.22 -27.41
N LYS A 449 7.88 10.65 -27.87
CA LYS A 449 7.75 11.81 -28.77
C LYS A 449 8.18 13.12 -28.12
N MET A 450 7.94 13.28 -26.81
CA MET A 450 8.45 14.42 -26.05
C MET A 450 9.97 14.39 -25.91
N VAL A 451 10.58 13.23 -25.65
CA VAL A 451 12.05 13.06 -25.64
C VAL A 451 12.62 13.50 -26.99
N HIS A 452 12.04 13.04 -28.09
CA HIS A 452 12.45 13.45 -29.43
C HIS A 452 12.37 14.97 -29.64
N THR A 453 11.23 15.59 -29.30
CA THR A 453 11.04 17.05 -29.43
C THR A 453 12.03 17.86 -28.58
N ILE A 454 12.44 17.34 -27.42
CA ILE A 454 13.46 17.97 -26.56
C ILE A 454 14.85 17.95 -27.21
N LEU A 455 15.15 16.90 -28.00
CA LEU A 455 16.42 16.74 -28.71
C LEU A 455 16.43 17.48 -30.05
N TYR A 456 15.28 17.56 -30.73
CA TYR A 456 15.08 18.23 -32.01
C TYR A 456 13.93 19.24 -31.92
N PRO A 457 14.18 20.45 -31.38
CA PRO A 457 13.13 21.43 -31.10
C PRO A 457 12.32 21.89 -32.32
N ASP A 458 12.92 21.84 -33.51
CA ASP A 458 12.25 22.20 -34.77
C ASP A 458 11.21 21.16 -35.21
N GLN A 459 11.24 19.95 -34.64
CA GLN A 459 10.29 18.86 -34.91
C GLN A 459 9.20 18.79 -33.82
N GLU A 460 8.51 19.91 -33.59
CA GLU A 460 7.57 20.03 -32.49
C GLU A 460 6.39 19.04 -32.59
N PHE A 461 6.22 18.18 -31.57
CA PHE A 461 5.10 17.25 -31.47
C PHE A 461 3.83 17.87 -30.86
N LEU A 462 3.98 18.67 -29.80
CA LEU A 462 2.88 19.28 -29.05
C LEU A 462 3.18 20.75 -28.82
N SER A 463 2.14 21.58 -28.80
CA SER A 463 2.32 22.95 -28.33
C SER A 463 2.70 22.98 -26.84
N GLU A 464 3.42 24.01 -26.43
CA GLU A 464 3.77 24.23 -25.01
C GLU A 464 2.54 24.14 -24.08
N ASN A 465 1.40 24.70 -24.47
CA ASN A 465 0.19 24.64 -23.65
C ASN A 465 -0.31 23.21 -23.43
N MET A 466 -0.24 22.34 -24.45
CA MET A 466 -0.63 20.93 -24.33
C MET A 466 0.32 20.14 -23.42
N LYS A 467 1.64 20.38 -23.53
CA LYS A 467 2.65 19.78 -22.63
C LYS A 467 2.34 20.14 -21.17
N LEU A 468 2.01 21.39 -20.90
CA LEU A 468 1.82 21.90 -19.54
C LEU A 468 0.46 21.57 -18.93
N THR A 469 -0.60 21.40 -19.73
CA THR A 469 -1.97 21.24 -19.21
C THR A 469 -2.55 19.84 -19.34
N VAL A 470 -2.08 19.05 -20.32
CA VAL A 470 -2.62 17.70 -20.59
C VAL A 470 -1.61 16.60 -20.23
N TYR A 471 -0.33 16.81 -20.50
CA TYR A 471 0.73 15.81 -20.28
C TYR A 471 1.92 16.33 -19.44
N PRO A 472 1.69 17.03 -18.31
CA PRO A 472 2.77 17.64 -17.54
C PRO A 472 3.73 16.61 -16.95
N PHE A 473 3.23 15.43 -16.59
CA PHE A 473 4.04 14.38 -15.98
C PHE A 473 4.93 13.69 -17.02
N GLU A 474 4.37 13.32 -18.16
CA GLU A 474 5.10 12.71 -19.28
C GLU A 474 6.19 13.66 -19.79
N TYR A 475 5.94 14.97 -19.76
CA TYR A 475 6.97 15.96 -20.09
C TYR A 475 8.10 16.01 -19.06
N ALA A 476 7.79 15.92 -17.77
CA ALA A 476 8.82 15.79 -16.73
C ALA A 476 9.63 14.49 -16.87
N LEU A 477 8.99 13.37 -17.20
CA LEU A 477 9.66 12.10 -17.50
C LEU A 477 10.61 12.25 -18.70
N ALA A 478 10.17 12.92 -19.78
CA ALA A 478 11.00 13.15 -20.96
C ALA A 478 12.22 14.03 -20.67
N LEU A 479 12.07 15.06 -19.82
CA LEU A 479 13.19 15.85 -19.32
C LEU A 479 14.17 15.00 -18.50
N PHE A 480 13.66 14.10 -17.65
CA PHE A 480 14.51 13.18 -16.89
C PHE A 480 15.31 12.25 -17.81
N VAL A 481 14.67 11.66 -18.83
CA VAL A 481 15.35 10.82 -19.85
C VAL A 481 16.45 11.60 -20.58
N LYS A 482 16.22 12.88 -20.92
CA LYS A 482 17.28 13.74 -21.49
C LYS A 482 18.50 13.82 -20.58
N TYR A 483 18.31 13.97 -19.26
CA TYR A 483 19.41 13.99 -18.32
C TYR A 483 20.17 12.65 -18.26
N LEU A 484 19.46 11.51 -18.30
CA LEU A 484 20.09 10.18 -18.42
C LEU A 484 20.92 10.05 -19.71
N MET A 485 20.42 10.57 -20.85
CA MET A 485 21.16 10.57 -22.12
C MET A 485 22.40 11.47 -22.07
N LEU A 486 22.34 12.61 -21.38
CA LEU A 486 23.48 13.52 -21.21
C LEU A 486 24.55 12.91 -20.32
N GLU A 487 24.16 12.17 -19.28
CA GLU A 487 25.09 11.40 -18.45
C GLU A 487 25.78 10.31 -19.28
N LEU A 488 25.04 9.53 -20.08
CA LEU A 488 25.63 8.49 -20.94
C LEU A 488 26.66 9.07 -21.93
N LYS A 489 26.47 10.29 -22.44
CA LYS A 489 27.44 10.95 -23.34
C LYS A 489 28.76 11.36 -22.65
N GLN A 490 28.80 11.37 -21.32
CA GLN A 490 29.98 11.73 -20.54
C GLN A 490 30.80 10.50 -20.11
N GLU A 491 30.22 9.30 -20.20
CA GLU A 491 30.92 8.00 -20.07
C GLU A 491 31.66 7.65 -21.37
#